data_AF-A0A924ZV83-F1
#
_entry.id   AF-A0A924ZV83-F1
#
_cell.length_a   1.000
_cell.length_b   1.000
_cell.length_c   1.000
_cell.angle_alpha   90.00
_cell.angle_beta   90.00
_cell.angle_gamma   90.00
#
_symmetry.space_group_name_H-M   'P 1'
#
loop_
_entity.id
_entity.type
_entity.pdbx_description
1 polymer ?
#
loop_
_entity_poly.entity_id
_entity_poly.type
_entity_poly.pdbx_seq_one_letter_code
_entity_poly.pdbx_strand_id
1 'polypeptide(L)'
;MPIAEKCLAKLGNAKTQIAKQKDDFYDDQKIANIVSFIETCFHYKLSSNKINSTLDYYVSAKANRMVVSNHSSKDRFVFLRALAIRLILTDKSEIEIEDLVPTEVLAKKNKHDFSTDLKEYKECINGLLPWFLLRASILRGTAGVFQTQFQSTIIISQQARTNRYSNYDPLPKEIAELVSSILILGDSTVVIECYQYLVSTQNIFNASIRLRLLHAAYRSEHLTEICDILEQTTYELIKSLKEEGPDEMAEKFIMLSRAVTINSVADASEYFDQAVEIVSKFGEELVKRWEALESLAERAAELPDISDEFAYRFIRCAELVGNFVSREKHWDRSNAARVDAKMSPATALAAISRWRDRIVGRYQYQVLAIIKHLVQNNLISPLCAWSLTHFFSERLYGDLALVCIEREPTKAGKQAILNDAVKILEVEGAHQKYVDDLRITASEFHLSNDGLTNLVDFFATDKEEKADDQGHHYFKKRNDQPDAGWDFLFNGIQIDSLHGLTKLLNRLNNEPKDRFG
;
A
#
# COMPACT_ATOMS: atom_id res chain seq x y z
N MET A 1 -41.73 -6.60 -11.93
CA MET A 1 -41.61 -7.83 -11.10
C MET A 1 -41.65 -9.15 -11.90
N PRO A 2 -42.59 -9.39 -12.86
CA PRO A 2 -42.70 -10.69 -13.56
C PRO A 2 -41.45 -11.09 -14.37
N ILE A 3 -40.70 -10.11 -14.88
CA ILE A 3 -39.47 -10.35 -15.66
C ILE A 3 -38.35 -10.86 -14.75
N ALA A 4 -38.16 -10.27 -13.57
CA ALA A 4 -37.12 -10.69 -12.63
C ALA A 4 -37.32 -12.13 -12.17
N GLU A 5 -38.57 -12.53 -11.88
CA GLU A 5 -38.87 -13.91 -11.51
C GLU A 5 -38.61 -14.90 -12.65
N LYS A 6 -38.97 -14.54 -13.90
CA LYS A 6 -38.65 -15.35 -15.09
C LYS A 6 -37.14 -15.49 -15.30
N CYS A 7 -36.38 -14.40 -15.13
CA CYS A 7 -34.93 -14.42 -15.24
C CYS A 7 -34.30 -15.29 -14.15
N LEU A 8 -34.73 -15.16 -12.89
CA LEU A 8 -34.27 -16.01 -11.78
C LEU A 8 -34.56 -17.49 -12.06
N ALA A 9 -35.76 -17.82 -12.56
CA ALA A 9 -36.11 -19.19 -12.94
C ALA A 9 -35.23 -19.74 -14.07
N LYS A 10 -34.83 -18.90 -15.03
CA LYS A 10 -33.89 -19.30 -16.09
C LYS A 10 -32.47 -19.50 -15.56
N LEU A 11 -32.01 -18.64 -14.65
CA LEU A 11 -30.67 -18.72 -14.07
C LEU A 11 -30.49 -19.92 -13.14
N GLY A 12 -31.56 -20.33 -12.43
CA GLY A 12 -31.55 -21.52 -11.58
C GLY A 12 -31.85 -22.85 -12.28
N ASN A 13 -32.05 -22.84 -13.60
CA ASN A 13 -32.35 -24.04 -14.38
C ASN A 13 -31.10 -24.50 -15.16
N ALA A 14 -30.68 -25.75 -14.92
CA ALA A 14 -29.49 -26.34 -15.52
C ALA A 14 -29.41 -26.25 -17.06
N LYS A 15 -30.56 -26.19 -17.76
CA LYS A 15 -30.63 -26.09 -19.22
C LYS A 15 -30.48 -24.66 -19.76
N THR A 16 -30.68 -23.64 -18.93
CA THR A 16 -30.73 -22.23 -19.36
C THR A 16 -29.82 -21.31 -18.56
N GLN A 17 -29.16 -21.82 -17.51
CA GLN A 17 -28.18 -21.08 -16.73
C GLN A 17 -26.99 -20.67 -17.60
N ILE A 18 -26.40 -19.52 -17.28
CA ILE A 18 -25.23 -19.00 -17.97
C ILE A 18 -24.03 -19.83 -17.52
N ALA A 19 -23.27 -20.38 -18.47
CA ALA A 19 -22.10 -21.16 -18.13
C ALA A 19 -21.05 -20.29 -17.41
N LYS A 20 -20.54 -20.79 -16.27
CA LYS A 20 -19.38 -20.23 -15.59
C LYS A 20 -18.08 -20.79 -16.17
N GLN A 21 -17.00 -20.02 -16.09
CA GLN A 21 -15.66 -20.53 -16.43
C GLN A 21 -15.27 -21.67 -15.47
N LYS A 22 -14.34 -22.52 -15.90
CA LYS A 22 -13.92 -23.69 -15.12
C LYS A 22 -13.12 -23.34 -13.86
N ASP A 23 -12.61 -22.13 -13.77
CA ASP A 23 -11.83 -21.69 -12.62
C ASP A 23 -12.75 -21.29 -11.46
N ASP A 24 -12.38 -21.69 -10.24
CA ASP A 24 -13.13 -21.41 -9.00
C ASP A 24 -13.01 -19.94 -8.52
N PHE A 25 -12.47 -19.05 -9.36
CA PHE A 25 -12.29 -17.64 -9.05
C PHE A 25 -13.52 -16.82 -9.47
N TYR A 26 -13.89 -15.85 -8.65
CA TYR A 26 -15.05 -14.98 -8.86
C TYR A 26 -14.68 -13.60 -9.46
N ASP A 27 -13.45 -13.42 -9.97
CA ASP A 27 -13.03 -12.22 -10.71
C ASP A 27 -13.68 -12.11 -12.11
N ASP A 28 -14.65 -12.97 -12.43
CA ASP A 28 -15.50 -12.78 -13.60
C ASP A 28 -16.60 -11.75 -13.27
N GLN A 29 -16.55 -10.60 -13.96
CA GLN A 29 -17.57 -9.55 -13.89
C GLN A 29 -18.99 -10.11 -14.08
N LYS A 30 -19.16 -11.19 -14.83
CA LYS A 30 -20.46 -11.87 -15.01
C LYS A 30 -21.00 -12.40 -13.69
N ILE A 31 -20.18 -13.04 -12.85
CA ILE A 31 -20.61 -13.59 -11.57
C ILE A 31 -21.01 -12.45 -10.62
N ALA A 32 -20.19 -11.38 -10.55
CA ALA A 32 -20.52 -10.20 -9.75
C ALA A 32 -21.86 -9.55 -10.17
N ASN A 33 -22.13 -9.49 -11.48
CA ASN A 33 -23.40 -8.99 -12.01
C ASN A 33 -24.57 -9.92 -11.65
N ILE A 34 -24.39 -11.24 -11.72
CA ILE A 34 -25.41 -12.23 -11.32
C ILE A 34 -25.73 -12.11 -9.84
N VAL A 35 -24.73 -11.98 -8.96
CA VAL A 35 -24.96 -11.77 -7.52
C VAL A 35 -25.70 -10.46 -7.26
N SER A 36 -25.41 -9.40 -8.02
CA SER A 36 -26.16 -8.13 -7.92
C SER A 36 -27.61 -8.25 -8.39
N PHE A 37 -27.86 -9.06 -9.43
CA PHE A 37 -29.23 -9.41 -9.83
C PHE A 37 -29.94 -10.24 -8.75
N ILE A 38 -29.24 -11.18 -8.11
CA ILE A 38 -29.79 -11.98 -7.01
C ILE A 38 -30.12 -11.10 -5.80
N GLU A 39 -29.30 -10.11 -5.47
CA GLU A 39 -29.63 -9.09 -4.46
C GLU A 39 -30.93 -8.34 -4.80
N THR A 40 -31.15 -8.03 -6.07
CA THR A 40 -32.41 -7.43 -6.52
C THR A 40 -33.58 -8.38 -6.31
N CYS A 41 -33.44 -9.67 -6.65
CA CYS A 41 -34.45 -10.69 -6.35
C CYS A 41 -34.70 -10.85 -4.85
N PHE A 42 -33.64 -10.75 -4.05
CA PHE A 42 -33.68 -10.85 -2.60
C PHE A 42 -34.40 -9.66 -1.96
N HIS A 43 -34.15 -8.43 -2.44
CA HIS A 43 -34.88 -7.21 -2.07
C HIS A 43 -36.39 -7.34 -2.36
N TYR A 44 -36.76 -7.81 -3.55
CA TYR A 44 -38.16 -8.03 -3.94
C TYR A 44 -38.80 -9.27 -3.30
N LYS A 45 -38.14 -9.91 -2.33
CA LYS A 45 -38.66 -11.06 -1.58
C LYS A 45 -39.13 -12.22 -2.48
N LEU A 46 -38.43 -12.45 -3.59
CA LEU A 46 -38.69 -13.61 -4.45
C LEU A 46 -38.36 -14.92 -3.71
N SER A 47 -38.79 -16.05 -4.29
CA SER A 47 -38.67 -17.39 -3.70
C SER A 47 -37.24 -17.69 -3.21
N SER A 48 -37.10 -17.90 -1.90
CA SER A 48 -35.84 -18.24 -1.23
C SER A 48 -35.18 -19.48 -1.85
N ASN A 49 -35.98 -20.51 -2.18
CA ASN A 49 -35.48 -21.73 -2.81
C ASN A 49 -34.85 -21.47 -4.18
N LYS A 50 -35.47 -20.62 -5.02
CA LYS A 50 -34.92 -20.24 -6.33
C LYS A 50 -33.66 -19.40 -6.19
N ILE A 51 -33.62 -18.50 -5.20
CA ILE A 51 -32.43 -17.68 -4.91
C ILE A 51 -31.26 -18.58 -4.50
N ASN A 52 -31.47 -19.47 -3.52
CA ASN A 52 -30.44 -20.38 -3.03
C ASN A 52 -29.95 -21.33 -4.14
N SER A 53 -30.86 -21.95 -4.90
CA SER A 53 -30.47 -22.85 -5.99
C SER A 53 -29.65 -22.14 -7.07
N THR A 54 -29.94 -20.86 -7.33
CA THR A 54 -29.17 -20.05 -8.27
C THR A 54 -27.80 -19.71 -7.68
N LEU A 55 -27.74 -19.29 -6.41
CA LEU A 55 -26.47 -19.00 -5.74
C LEU A 55 -25.54 -20.23 -5.68
N ASP A 56 -26.07 -21.41 -5.40
CA ASP A 56 -25.28 -22.64 -5.28
C ASP A 56 -24.58 -23.04 -6.58
N TYR A 57 -25.14 -22.65 -7.73
CA TYR A 57 -24.48 -22.84 -9.01
C TYR A 57 -23.34 -21.84 -9.25
N TYR A 58 -23.57 -20.54 -8.99
CA TYR A 58 -22.62 -19.48 -9.35
C TYR A 58 -21.55 -19.20 -8.30
N VAL A 59 -21.85 -19.40 -7.02
CA VAL A 59 -20.94 -19.12 -5.90
C VAL A 59 -20.89 -20.34 -4.99
N SER A 60 -19.72 -20.92 -4.80
CA SER A 60 -19.57 -22.08 -3.92
C SER A 60 -19.99 -21.74 -2.48
N ALA A 61 -20.44 -22.76 -1.74
CA ALA A 61 -20.64 -22.64 -0.30
C ALA A 61 -19.30 -22.55 0.46
N LYS A 62 -18.23 -23.08 -0.15
CA LYS A 62 -16.86 -22.99 0.36
C LYS A 62 -16.16 -21.78 -0.25
N ALA A 63 -15.45 -21.02 0.58
CA ALA A 63 -14.56 -19.95 0.14
C ALA A 63 -13.42 -20.53 -0.69
N ASN A 64 -12.93 -19.74 -1.65
CA ASN A 64 -11.68 -20.04 -2.35
C ASN A 64 -10.52 -19.28 -1.67
N ARG A 65 -9.28 -19.57 -2.06
CA ARG A 65 -8.08 -18.88 -1.53
C ARG A 65 -8.04 -17.37 -1.80
N MET A 66 -8.76 -16.89 -2.82
CA MET A 66 -8.78 -15.46 -3.16
C MET A 66 -9.64 -14.65 -2.18
N VAL A 67 -10.60 -15.29 -1.49
CA VAL A 67 -11.44 -14.64 -0.45
C VAL A 67 -10.60 -14.05 0.70
N VAL A 68 -9.43 -14.60 1.00
CA VAL A 68 -8.53 -14.07 2.06
C VAL A 68 -7.34 -13.28 1.50
N SER A 69 -7.05 -13.41 0.21
CA SER A 69 -5.94 -12.71 -0.45
C SER A 69 -6.04 -11.20 -0.30
N ASN A 70 -4.96 -10.52 0.11
CA ASN A 70 -4.94 -9.06 0.21
C ASN A 70 -5.11 -8.36 -1.15
N HIS A 71 -4.95 -9.09 -2.26
CA HIS A 71 -5.01 -8.53 -3.61
C HIS A 71 -6.30 -8.84 -4.38
N SER A 72 -7.23 -9.65 -3.83
CA SER A 72 -8.51 -9.95 -4.49
C SER A 72 -9.72 -9.50 -3.68
N SER A 73 -10.09 -8.23 -3.84
CA SER A 73 -11.29 -7.67 -3.20
C SER A 73 -12.59 -8.21 -3.81
N LYS A 74 -12.63 -8.40 -5.14
CA LYS A 74 -13.85 -8.82 -5.85
C LYS A 74 -14.32 -10.21 -5.44
N ASP A 75 -13.41 -11.20 -5.35
CA ASP A 75 -13.74 -12.55 -4.89
C ASP A 75 -14.39 -12.52 -3.51
N ARG A 76 -13.78 -11.76 -2.61
CA ARG A 76 -14.24 -11.59 -1.24
C ARG A 76 -15.63 -10.98 -1.19
N PHE A 77 -15.89 -9.91 -1.94
CA PHE A 77 -17.21 -9.26 -2.01
C PHE A 77 -18.28 -10.18 -2.59
N VAL A 78 -17.99 -10.87 -3.69
CA VAL A 78 -18.94 -11.81 -4.31
C VAL A 78 -19.32 -12.92 -3.33
N PHE A 79 -18.33 -13.54 -2.71
CA PHE A 79 -18.54 -14.62 -1.75
C PHE A 79 -19.34 -14.16 -0.53
N LEU A 80 -18.94 -13.06 0.11
CA LEU A 80 -19.58 -12.60 1.34
C LEU A 80 -21.00 -12.03 1.11
N ARG A 81 -21.29 -11.44 -0.05
CA ARG A 81 -22.67 -11.06 -0.44
C ARG A 81 -23.55 -12.31 -0.54
N ALA A 82 -23.09 -13.33 -1.26
CA ALA A 82 -23.82 -14.58 -1.40
C ALA A 82 -24.02 -15.28 -0.05
N LEU A 83 -22.99 -15.29 0.80
CA LEU A 83 -23.04 -15.88 2.13
C LEU A 83 -24.06 -15.19 3.04
N ALA A 84 -24.06 -13.85 3.08
CA ALA A 84 -25.01 -13.07 3.87
C ALA A 84 -26.47 -13.33 3.42
N ILE A 85 -26.72 -13.42 2.11
CA ILE A 85 -28.04 -13.78 1.59
C ILE A 85 -28.46 -15.17 2.06
N ARG A 86 -27.59 -16.18 1.93
CA ARG A 86 -27.87 -17.56 2.38
C ARG A 86 -28.22 -17.61 3.85
N LEU A 87 -27.47 -16.90 4.68
CA LEU A 87 -27.70 -16.84 6.13
C LEU A 87 -29.07 -16.27 6.47
N ILE A 88 -29.42 -15.12 5.89
CA ILE A 88 -30.73 -14.49 6.14
C ILE A 88 -31.86 -15.36 5.59
N LEU A 89 -31.69 -16.03 4.45
CA LEU A 89 -32.72 -16.91 3.90
C LEU A 89 -32.91 -18.22 4.68
N THR A 90 -31.93 -18.60 5.50
CA THR A 90 -31.96 -19.83 6.31
C THR A 90 -32.13 -19.56 7.81
N ASP A 91 -32.35 -18.30 8.19
CA ASP A 91 -32.42 -17.83 9.59
C ASP A 91 -31.23 -18.30 10.45
N LYS A 92 -30.05 -18.41 9.83
CA LYS A 92 -28.79 -18.71 10.53
C LYS A 92 -28.05 -17.41 10.83
N SER A 93 -27.71 -17.20 12.10
CA SER A 93 -26.96 -16.02 12.57
C SER A 93 -25.47 -16.28 12.76
N GLU A 94 -25.06 -17.54 12.88
CA GLU A 94 -23.69 -17.95 13.19
C GLU A 94 -23.17 -18.97 12.17
N ILE A 95 -21.88 -18.87 11.85
CA ILE A 95 -21.18 -19.83 10.99
C ILE A 95 -19.88 -20.25 11.65
N GLU A 96 -19.65 -21.55 11.70
CA GLU A 96 -18.32 -22.11 11.94
C GLU A 96 -17.45 -21.88 10.69
N ILE A 97 -16.34 -21.15 10.83
CA ILE A 97 -15.49 -20.78 9.69
C ILE A 97 -14.93 -22.02 8.99
N GLU A 98 -14.73 -23.11 9.72
CA GLU A 98 -14.36 -24.43 9.26
C GLU A 98 -15.34 -24.98 8.19
N ASP A 99 -16.62 -24.60 8.26
CA ASP A 99 -17.64 -24.95 7.26
C ASP A 99 -17.50 -24.14 5.97
N LEU A 100 -16.78 -23.03 5.98
CA LEU A 100 -16.54 -22.17 4.81
C LEU A 100 -15.16 -22.41 4.19
N VAL A 101 -14.18 -22.84 4.97
CA VAL A 101 -12.80 -22.98 4.52
C VAL A 101 -12.66 -24.07 3.43
N PRO A 102 -11.85 -23.84 2.37
CA PRO A 102 -11.63 -24.80 1.30
C PRO A 102 -11.14 -26.17 1.81
N THR A 103 -11.50 -27.23 1.09
CA THR A 103 -11.13 -28.61 1.42
C THR A 103 -9.62 -28.82 1.48
N GLU A 104 -8.86 -28.09 0.66
CA GLU A 104 -7.40 -28.16 0.60
C GLU A 104 -6.76 -27.64 1.88
N VAL A 105 -7.37 -26.63 2.50
CA VAL A 105 -6.90 -26.08 3.79
C VAL A 105 -7.27 -27.05 4.92
N LEU A 106 -8.50 -27.60 4.91
CA LEU A 106 -8.90 -28.62 5.90
C LEU A 106 -8.01 -29.87 5.84
N ALA A 107 -7.53 -30.26 4.66
CA ALA A 107 -6.59 -31.37 4.50
C ALA A 107 -5.23 -31.14 5.17
N LYS A 108 -4.88 -29.88 5.48
CA LYS A 108 -3.64 -29.53 6.19
C LYS A 108 -3.76 -29.57 7.72
N LYS A 109 -4.88 -30.01 8.31
CA LYS A 109 -5.17 -29.91 9.76
C LYS A 109 -4.03 -30.32 10.71
N ASN A 110 -3.17 -31.25 10.30
CA ASN A 110 -2.02 -31.75 11.08
C ASN A 110 -0.68 -31.02 10.80
N LYS A 111 -0.66 -29.99 9.96
CA LYS A 111 0.52 -29.20 9.60
C LYS A 111 0.54 -27.88 10.35
N HIS A 112 1.74 -27.36 10.64
CA HIS A 112 1.95 -26.09 11.33
C HIS A 112 1.18 -24.92 10.67
N ASP A 113 1.17 -24.88 9.33
CA ASP A 113 0.57 -23.81 8.53
C ASP A 113 -0.97 -23.74 8.62
N PHE A 114 -1.65 -24.82 9.03
CA PHE A 114 -3.12 -24.85 9.11
C PHE A 114 -3.66 -23.81 10.10
N SER A 115 -2.97 -23.63 11.22
CA SER A 115 -3.33 -22.65 12.23
C SER A 115 -3.29 -21.22 11.68
N THR A 116 -2.36 -20.95 10.76
CA THR A 116 -2.17 -19.63 10.13
C THR A 116 -3.18 -19.43 9.01
N ASP A 117 -3.32 -20.39 8.10
CA ASP A 117 -4.31 -20.35 7.01
C ASP A 117 -5.72 -20.12 7.60
N LEU A 118 -6.13 -20.94 8.59
CA LEU A 118 -7.45 -20.84 9.22
C LEU A 118 -7.65 -19.52 9.97
N LYS A 119 -6.58 -18.99 10.59
CA LYS A 119 -6.62 -17.68 11.24
C LYS A 119 -6.91 -16.56 10.22
N GLU A 120 -6.31 -16.58 9.04
CA GLU A 120 -6.57 -15.59 7.99
C GLU A 120 -8.04 -15.59 7.54
N TYR A 121 -8.62 -16.78 7.33
CA TYR A 121 -10.06 -16.91 7.04
C TYR A 121 -10.91 -16.35 8.18
N LYS A 122 -10.59 -16.67 9.44
CA LYS A 122 -11.33 -16.15 10.60
C LYS A 122 -11.28 -14.62 10.66
N GLU A 123 -10.10 -14.02 10.61
CA GLU A 123 -9.94 -12.56 10.71
C GLU A 123 -10.60 -11.83 9.53
N CYS A 124 -10.48 -12.38 8.32
CA CYS A 124 -11.05 -11.77 7.13
C CYS A 124 -12.58 -11.89 7.08
N ILE A 125 -13.12 -13.10 7.24
CA ILE A 125 -14.57 -13.36 7.14
C ILE A 125 -15.29 -12.70 8.32
N ASN A 126 -14.84 -12.91 9.56
CA ASN A 126 -15.49 -12.30 10.72
C ASN A 126 -15.30 -10.77 10.77
N GLY A 127 -14.24 -10.25 10.14
CA GLY A 127 -14.03 -8.82 9.99
C GLY A 127 -15.06 -8.13 9.08
N LEU A 128 -15.59 -8.84 8.06
CA LEU A 128 -16.44 -8.25 7.03
C LEU A 128 -17.88 -8.75 7.02
N LEU A 129 -18.12 -10.02 7.36
CA LEU A 129 -19.44 -10.64 7.33
C LEU A 129 -20.50 -9.86 8.12
N PRO A 130 -20.21 -9.30 9.32
CA PRO A 130 -21.16 -8.45 10.03
C PRO A 130 -21.69 -7.28 9.18
N TRP A 131 -20.80 -6.63 8.41
CA TRP A 131 -21.18 -5.53 7.52
C TRP A 131 -22.06 -6.00 6.36
N PHE A 132 -21.74 -7.16 5.77
CA PHE A 132 -22.57 -7.75 4.71
C PHE A 132 -23.95 -8.19 5.23
N LEU A 133 -24.03 -8.72 6.45
CA LEU A 133 -25.30 -9.08 7.09
C LEU A 133 -26.16 -7.85 7.38
N LEU A 134 -25.57 -6.78 7.92
CA LEU A 134 -26.27 -5.52 8.14
C LEU A 134 -26.82 -4.96 6.82
N ARG A 135 -25.97 -4.90 5.79
CA ARG A 135 -26.36 -4.45 4.44
C ARG A 135 -27.49 -5.28 3.84
N ALA A 136 -27.38 -6.61 3.92
CA ALA A 136 -28.40 -7.51 3.38
C ALA A 136 -29.72 -7.41 4.18
N SER A 137 -29.66 -7.19 5.49
CA SER A 137 -30.86 -6.99 6.33
C SER A 137 -31.61 -5.71 5.95
N ILE A 138 -30.88 -4.62 5.67
CA ILE A 138 -31.46 -3.36 5.17
C ILE A 138 -32.10 -3.60 3.80
N LEU A 139 -31.37 -4.26 2.89
CA LEU A 139 -31.85 -4.58 1.55
C LEU A 139 -33.15 -5.41 1.56
N ARG A 140 -33.29 -6.36 2.48
CA ARG A 140 -34.49 -7.21 2.64
C ARG A 140 -35.65 -6.50 3.35
N GLY A 141 -35.37 -5.39 4.03
CA GLY A 141 -36.30 -4.72 4.94
C GLY A 141 -36.55 -5.52 6.22
N THR A 142 -35.53 -6.20 6.74
CA THR A 142 -35.57 -6.99 7.99
C THR A 142 -34.60 -6.45 9.05
N ALA A 143 -33.96 -5.30 8.80
CA ALA A 143 -33.15 -4.63 9.79
C ALA A 143 -34.01 -4.24 11.00
N GLY A 144 -33.46 -4.46 12.19
CA GLY A 144 -34.10 -4.08 13.45
C GLY A 144 -33.83 -2.60 13.75
N VAL A 145 -33.52 -2.29 15.01
CA VAL A 145 -33.04 -0.95 15.38
C VAL A 145 -31.63 -0.75 14.78
N PHE A 146 -31.56 0.03 13.70
CA PHE A 146 -30.34 0.23 12.93
C PHE A 146 -29.16 0.65 13.79
N GLN A 147 -29.33 1.67 14.64
CA GLN A 147 -28.26 2.20 15.50
C GLN A 147 -27.59 1.12 16.35
N THR A 148 -28.38 0.28 17.00
CA THR A 148 -27.87 -0.82 17.84
C THR A 148 -27.11 -1.85 17.00
N GLN A 149 -27.65 -2.20 15.82
CA GLN A 149 -27.02 -3.15 14.90
C GLN A 149 -25.73 -2.59 14.27
N PHE A 150 -25.70 -1.30 13.97
CA PHE A 150 -24.53 -0.61 13.42
C PHE A 150 -23.39 -0.58 14.44
N GLN A 151 -23.67 -0.19 15.69
CA GLN A 151 -22.68 -0.19 16.77
C GLN A 151 -22.17 -1.61 17.08
N SER A 152 -23.05 -2.61 17.14
CA SER A 152 -22.61 -4.00 17.35
C SER A 152 -21.75 -4.50 16.18
N THR A 153 -22.10 -4.14 14.94
CA THR A 153 -21.31 -4.47 13.74
C THR A 153 -19.90 -3.90 13.81
N ILE A 154 -19.75 -2.63 14.23
CA ILE A 154 -18.43 -2.00 14.44
C ILE A 154 -17.61 -2.80 15.44
N ILE A 155 -18.18 -3.10 16.61
CA ILE A 155 -17.48 -3.80 17.70
C ILE A 155 -17.03 -5.20 17.24
N ILE A 156 -17.94 -6.00 16.67
CA ILE A 156 -17.65 -7.37 16.23
C ILE A 156 -16.58 -7.35 15.12
N SER A 157 -16.71 -6.46 14.14
CA SER A 157 -15.75 -6.31 13.04
C SER A 157 -14.36 -5.90 13.52
N GLN A 158 -14.29 -5.00 14.51
CA GLN A 158 -13.02 -4.56 15.10
C GLN A 158 -12.37 -5.70 15.90
N GLN A 159 -13.13 -6.37 16.76
CA GLN A 159 -12.64 -7.49 17.57
C GLN A 159 -12.08 -8.62 16.71
N ALA A 160 -12.76 -8.95 15.60
CA ALA A 160 -12.30 -9.96 14.65
C ALA A 160 -10.96 -9.61 13.98
N ARG A 161 -10.58 -8.33 13.92
CA ARG A 161 -9.38 -7.84 13.24
C ARG A 161 -8.29 -7.34 14.19
N THR A 162 -8.48 -7.37 15.52
CA THR A 162 -7.52 -6.84 16.50
C THR A 162 -6.11 -7.41 16.35
N ASN A 163 -6.00 -8.70 16.01
CA ASN A 163 -4.72 -9.41 15.90
C ASN A 163 -4.20 -9.52 14.45
N ARG A 164 -4.83 -8.79 13.53
CA ARG A 164 -4.49 -8.74 12.11
C ARG A 164 -3.48 -7.61 11.89
N TYR A 165 -2.24 -7.99 11.59
CA TYR A 165 -1.18 -7.04 11.25
C TYR A 165 -0.62 -7.39 9.88
N SER A 166 -0.65 -6.42 8.96
CA SER A 166 -0.04 -6.53 7.63
C SER A 166 0.43 -5.15 7.17
N ASN A 167 1.55 -5.12 6.44
CA ASN A 167 2.05 -3.89 5.81
C ASN A 167 1.05 -3.31 4.79
N TYR A 168 0.15 -4.14 4.27
CA TYR A 168 -0.95 -3.74 3.41
C TYR A 168 -2.20 -4.56 3.77
N ASP A 169 -3.19 -3.93 4.40
CA ASP A 169 -4.47 -4.54 4.74
C ASP A 169 -5.61 -3.86 3.96
N PRO A 170 -6.32 -4.55 3.05
CA PRO A 170 -7.40 -3.95 2.27
C PRO A 170 -8.70 -3.79 3.07
N LEU A 171 -8.85 -4.53 4.18
CA LEU A 171 -10.09 -4.67 4.95
C LEU A 171 -10.69 -3.32 5.39
N PRO A 172 -9.91 -2.34 5.91
CA PRO A 172 -10.49 -1.06 6.31
C PRO A 172 -11.12 -0.30 5.13
N LYS A 173 -10.47 -0.31 3.95
CA LYS A 173 -11.00 0.31 2.73
C LYS A 173 -12.28 -0.39 2.28
N GLU A 174 -12.29 -1.72 2.31
CA GLU A 174 -13.46 -2.54 1.97
C GLU A 174 -14.63 -2.28 2.92
N ILE A 175 -14.38 -2.06 4.22
CA ILE A 175 -15.40 -1.67 5.20
C ILE A 175 -16.00 -0.30 4.82
N ALA A 176 -15.18 0.70 4.48
CA ALA A 176 -15.71 1.98 4.04
C ALA A 176 -16.54 1.88 2.74
N GLU A 177 -16.16 1.00 1.81
CA GLU A 177 -16.97 0.70 0.63
C GLU A 177 -18.33 0.08 1.01
N LEU A 178 -18.35 -0.81 1.99
CA LEU A 178 -19.59 -1.42 2.49
C LEU A 178 -20.47 -0.42 3.23
N VAL A 179 -19.90 0.40 4.11
CA VAL A 179 -20.64 1.46 4.82
C VAL A 179 -21.22 2.46 3.83
N SER A 180 -20.47 2.85 2.80
CA SER A 180 -20.99 3.68 1.70
C SER A 180 -22.15 3.01 0.98
N SER A 181 -22.09 1.69 0.75
CA SER A 181 -23.21 0.97 0.16
C SER A 181 -24.41 0.83 1.09
N ILE A 182 -24.21 0.70 2.40
CA ILE A 182 -25.29 0.67 3.41
C ILE A 182 -26.00 2.02 3.43
N LEU A 183 -25.23 3.11 3.47
CA LEU A 183 -25.70 4.48 3.38
C LEU A 183 -26.63 4.67 2.17
N ILE A 184 -26.22 4.21 0.99
CA ILE A 184 -27.01 4.33 -0.25
C ILE A 184 -28.37 3.63 -0.15
N LEU A 185 -28.43 2.48 0.54
CA LEU A 185 -29.63 1.66 0.64
C LEU A 185 -30.58 2.06 1.78
N GLY A 186 -30.12 2.87 2.73
CA GLY A 186 -30.82 3.18 3.96
C GLY A 186 -31.76 4.38 3.87
N ASP A 187 -32.45 4.65 4.99
CA ASP A 187 -33.23 5.87 5.19
C ASP A 187 -32.37 7.01 5.77
N SER A 188 -32.98 8.16 6.08
CA SER A 188 -32.27 9.32 6.64
C SER A 188 -31.49 9.02 7.93
N THR A 189 -31.97 8.10 8.77
CA THR A 189 -31.27 7.72 10.01
C THR A 189 -29.99 6.95 9.68
N VAL A 190 -30.10 5.97 8.78
CA VAL A 190 -28.95 5.21 8.27
C VAL A 190 -27.92 6.12 7.63
N VAL A 191 -28.38 7.12 6.86
CA VAL A 191 -27.53 8.06 6.14
C VAL A 191 -26.63 8.85 7.09
N ILE A 192 -27.21 9.44 8.13
CA ILE A 192 -26.49 10.27 9.10
C ILE A 192 -25.40 9.46 9.80
N GLU A 193 -25.75 8.29 10.36
CA GLU A 193 -24.81 7.46 11.11
C GLU A 193 -23.66 6.94 10.22
N CYS A 194 -23.98 6.45 9.02
CA CYS A 194 -22.97 5.93 8.10
C CYS A 194 -22.05 7.05 7.60
N TYR A 195 -22.60 8.22 7.29
CA TYR A 195 -21.81 9.36 6.81
C TYR A 195 -20.84 9.86 7.91
N GLN A 196 -21.30 9.98 9.15
CA GLN A 196 -20.46 10.34 10.30
C GLN A 196 -19.34 9.33 10.54
N TYR A 197 -19.62 8.03 10.41
CA TYR A 197 -18.60 6.99 10.49
C TYR A 197 -17.54 7.12 9.38
N LEU A 198 -17.97 7.37 8.14
CA LEU A 198 -17.04 7.52 7.00
C LEU A 198 -16.15 8.75 7.16
N VAL A 199 -16.71 9.89 7.59
CA VAL A 199 -15.95 11.14 7.78
C VAL A 199 -14.99 11.05 8.97
N SER A 200 -15.37 10.38 10.06
CA SER A 200 -14.48 10.19 11.23
C SER A 200 -13.31 9.25 10.96
N THR A 201 -13.41 8.40 9.94
CA THR A 201 -12.37 7.43 9.58
C THR A 201 -11.40 7.99 8.54
N GLN A 202 -10.47 8.85 8.99
CA GLN A 202 -9.46 9.49 8.14
C GLN A 202 -8.63 8.46 7.34
N ASN A 203 -8.18 8.84 6.14
CA ASN A 203 -7.44 8.02 5.14
C ASN A 203 -8.20 6.87 4.48
N ILE A 204 -9.29 6.38 5.06
CA ILE A 204 -10.05 5.24 4.50
C ILE A 204 -11.13 5.73 3.52
N PHE A 205 -11.79 6.85 3.83
CA PHE A 205 -12.80 7.48 2.96
C PHE A 205 -12.16 8.29 1.81
N ASN A 206 -11.48 7.57 0.92
CA ASN A 206 -10.71 8.10 -0.21
C ASN A 206 -11.60 8.60 -1.38
N ALA A 207 -10.95 9.22 -2.37
CA ALA A 207 -11.59 9.81 -3.55
C ALA A 207 -12.47 8.80 -4.33
N SER A 208 -12.04 7.55 -4.47
CA SER A 208 -12.80 6.54 -5.22
C SER A 208 -14.15 6.21 -4.57
N ILE A 209 -14.16 6.06 -3.24
CA ILE A 209 -15.38 5.81 -2.47
C ILE A 209 -16.30 7.03 -2.53
N ARG A 210 -15.74 8.24 -2.31
CA ARG A 210 -16.48 9.49 -2.36
C ARG A 210 -17.14 9.75 -3.71
N LEU A 211 -16.42 9.55 -4.81
CA LEU A 211 -16.95 9.73 -6.16
C LEU A 211 -18.10 8.76 -6.47
N ARG A 212 -17.98 7.49 -6.06
CA ARG A 212 -19.09 6.52 -6.20
C ARG A 212 -20.29 6.89 -5.35
N LEU A 213 -20.07 7.31 -4.11
CA LEU A 213 -21.13 7.76 -3.21
C LEU A 213 -21.84 8.99 -3.77
N LEU A 214 -21.08 10.00 -4.23
CA LEU A 214 -21.63 11.22 -4.81
C LEU A 214 -22.46 10.93 -6.06
N HIS A 215 -21.98 10.03 -6.92
CA HIS A 215 -22.73 9.58 -8.09
C HIS A 215 -24.09 8.96 -7.72
N ALA A 216 -24.15 8.17 -6.64
CA ALA A 216 -25.39 7.61 -6.13
C ALA A 216 -26.26 8.65 -5.40
N ALA A 217 -25.64 9.56 -4.65
CA ALA A 217 -26.32 10.59 -3.86
C ALA A 217 -27.15 11.52 -4.74
N TYR A 218 -26.57 12.03 -5.82
CA TYR A 218 -27.30 12.88 -6.78
C TYR A 218 -28.45 12.19 -7.53
N ARG A 219 -28.57 10.87 -7.42
CA ARG A 219 -29.63 10.07 -8.05
C ARG A 219 -30.67 9.57 -7.03
N SER A 220 -30.53 9.94 -5.76
CA SER A 220 -31.36 9.43 -4.67
C SER A 220 -31.87 10.58 -3.81
N GLU A 221 -33.19 10.71 -3.71
CA GLU A 221 -33.85 11.81 -3.01
C GLU A 221 -33.51 11.87 -1.52
N HIS A 222 -33.34 10.73 -0.85
CA HIS A 222 -33.02 10.66 0.58
C HIS A 222 -31.56 11.02 0.92
N LEU A 223 -30.71 11.27 -0.08
CA LEU A 223 -29.28 11.58 0.09
C LEU A 223 -28.94 13.05 -0.17
N THR A 224 -29.93 13.89 -0.45
CA THR A 224 -29.72 15.29 -0.85
C THR A 224 -28.95 16.11 0.19
N GLU A 225 -29.16 15.84 1.49
CA GLU A 225 -28.53 16.59 2.58
C GLU A 225 -27.00 16.47 2.63
N ILE A 226 -26.43 15.40 2.07
CA ILE A 226 -24.98 15.18 2.06
C ILE A 226 -24.31 15.59 0.75
N CYS A 227 -25.07 15.89 -0.31
CA CYS A 227 -24.54 16.11 -1.66
C CYS A 227 -23.52 17.25 -1.72
N ASP A 228 -23.91 18.47 -1.32
CA ASP A 228 -23.08 19.67 -1.47
C ASP A 228 -21.76 19.55 -0.70
N ILE A 229 -21.83 19.08 0.56
CA ILE A 229 -20.66 18.89 1.42
C ILE A 229 -19.76 17.77 0.84
N LEU A 230 -20.37 16.68 0.36
CA LEU A 230 -19.62 15.58 -0.23
C LEU A 230 -18.93 16.02 -1.53
N GLU A 231 -19.58 16.79 -2.39
CA GLU A 231 -18.99 17.33 -3.61
C GLU A 231 -17.79 18.22 -3.30
N GLN A 232 -17.98 19.24 -2.47
CA GLN A 232 -16.95 20.21 -2.13
C GLN A 232 -15.72 19.52 -1.51
N THR A 233 -15.94 18.64 -0.53
CA THR A 233 -14.83 17.95 0.13
C THR A 233 -14.18 16.89 -0.77
N THR A 234 -14.89 16.36 -1.77
CA THR A 234 -14.30 15.45 -2.78
C THR A 234 -13.43 16.22 -3.76
N TYR A 235 -13.90 17.39 -4.22
CA TYR A 235 -13.12 18.29 -5.06
C TYR A 235 -11.80 18.70 -4.39
N GLU A 236 -11.88 19.17 -3.13
CA GLU A 236 -10.71 19.56 -2.35
C GLU A 236 -9.73 18.39 -2.15
N LEU A 237 -10.27 17.20 -1.86
CA LEU A 237 -9.45 16.00 -1.74
C LEU A 237 -8.70 15.70 -3.04
N ILE A 238 -9.39 15.67 -4.19
CA ILE A 238 -8.77 15.40 -5.49
C ILE A 238 -7.66 16.43 -5.75
N LYS A 239 -7.95 17.72 -5.57
CA LYS A 239 -6.98 18.82 -5.78
C LYS A 239 -5.74 18.73 -4.89
N SER A 240 -5.87 18.11 -3.71
CA SER A 240 -4.76 17.94 -2.77
C SER A 240 -3.79 16.80 -3.13
N LEU A 241 -4.16 15.92 -4.08
CA LEU A 241 -3.33 14.78 -4.48
C LEU A 241 -2.18 15.24 -5.37
N LYS A 242 -0.94 15.15 -4.86
CA LYS A 242 0.28 15.64 -5.53
C LYS A 242 1.08 14.57 -6.28
N GLU A 243 0.82 13.30 -6.01
CA GLU A 243 1.66 12.17 -6.50
C GLU A 243 1.02 11.37 -7.63
N GLU A 244 -0.17 11.77 -8.07
CA GLU A 244 -0.90 11.09 -9.14
C GLU A 244 -0.57 11.67 -10.50
N GLY A 245 -0.56 10.81 -11.52
CA GLY A 245 -0.29 11.21 -12.88
C GLY A 245 -1.48 11.96 -13.49
N PRO A 246 -1.27 12.59 -14.65
CA PRO A 246 -2.30 13.34 -15.36
C PRO A 246 -3.52 12.49 -15.67
N ASP A 247 -3.31 11.22 -16.06
CA ASP A 247 -4.38 10.29 -16.40
C ASP A 247 -5.24 9.95 -15.19
N GLU A 248 -4.63 9.59 -14.06
CA GLU A 248 -5.38 9.25 -12.84
C GLU A 248 -6.12 10.47 -12.28
N MET A 249 -5.50 11.65 -12.35
CA MET A 249 -6.12 12.91 -11.93
C MET A 249 -7.28 13.30 -12.85
N ALA A 250 -7.10 13.21 -14.16
CA ALA A 250 -8.14 13.50 -15.14
C ALA A 250 -9.31 12.52 -15.02
N GLU A 251 -9.04 11.22 -14.82
CA GLU A 251 -10.08 10.23 -14.58
C GLU A 251 -10.96 10.61 -13.38
N LYS A 252 -10.37 11.08 -12.28
CA LYS A 252 -11.12 11.51 -11.11
C LYS A 252 -11.99 12.74 -11.37
N PHE A 253 -11.48 13.73 -12.10
CA PHE A 253 -12.27 14.89 -12.51
C PHE A 253 -13.39 14.52 -13.48
N ILE A 254 -13.17 13.56 -14.38
CA ILE A 254 -14.22 12.99 -15.24
C ILE A 254 -15.27 12.26 -14.38
N MET A 255 -14.86 11.47 -13.41
CA MET A 255 -15.79 10.80 -12.48
C MET A 255 -16.60 11.81 -11.67
N LEU A 256 -15.98 12.91 -11.23
CA LEU A 256 -16.65 13.99 -10.50
C LEU A 256 -17.67 14.69 -11.41
N SER A 257 -17.27 15.08 -12.61
CA SER A 257 -18.16 15.64 -13.64
C SER A 257 -19.38 14.74 -13.87
N ARG A 258 -19.16 13.44 -14.10
CA ARG A 258 -20.24 12.45 -14.32
C ARG A 258 -21.15 12.24 -13.10
N ALA A 259 -20.63 12.41 -11.89
CA ALA A 259 -21.44 12.34 -10.67
C ALA A 259 -22.42 13.52 -10.61
N VAL A 260 -21.93 14.74 -10.86
CA VAL A 260 -22.64 16.01 -10.69
C VAL A 260 -23.55 16.38 -11.87
N THR A 261 -23.29 15.84 -13.07
CA THR A 261 -24.00 16.21 -14.33
C THR A 261 -25.53 16.22 -14.21
N ILE A 262 -26.10 15.30 -13.42
CA ILE A 262 -27.56 15.19 -13.26
C ILE A 262 -28.16 16.36 -12.45
N ASN A 263 -27.37 16.98 -11.58
CA ASN A 263 -27.76 18.09 -10.73
C ASN A 263 -27.37 19.45 -11.35
N SER A 264 -26.13 19.57 -11.79
CA SER A 264 -25.57 20.82 -12.35
C SER A 264 -24.70 20.54 -13.56
N VAL A 265 -25.18 20.93 -14.74
CA VAL A 265 -24.40 20.86 -15.98
C VAL A 265 -23.25 21.87 -15.96
N ALA A 266 -23.42 23.01 -15.28
CA ALA A 266 -22.40 24.04 -15.15
C ALA A 266 -21.19 23.50 -14.36
N ASP A 267 -21.41 22.96 -13.16
CA ASP A 267 -20.32 22.41 -12.33
C ASP A 267 -19.68 21.19 -12.99
N ALA A 268 -20.50 20.34 -13.62
CA ALA A 268 -19.98 19.21 -14.39
C ALA A 268 -19.09 19.64 -15.55
N SER A 269 -19.39 20.76 -16.21
CA SER A 269 -18.56 21.31 -17.30
C SER A 269 -17.24 21.83 -16.75
N GLU A 270 -17.24 22.55 -15.62
CA GLU A 270 -16.01 23.03 -14.97
C GLU A 270 -15.08 21.89 -14.53
N TYR A 271 -15.63 20.79 -14.00
CA TYR A 271 -14.82 19.62 -13.67
C TYR A 271 -14.30 18.89 -14.90
N PHE A 272 -15.09 18.84 -15.97
CA PHE A 272 -14.64 18.26 -17.24
C PHE A 272 -13.52 19.09 -17.86
N ASP A 273 -13.64 20.41 -17.85
CA ASP A 273 -12.62 21.33 -18.36
C ASP A 273 -11.31 21.22 -17.57
N GLN A 274 -11.38 21.00 -16.24
CA GLN A 274 -10.20 20.68 -15.45
C GLN A 274 -9.52 19.37 -15.88
N ALA A 275 -10.30 18.32 -16.19
CA ALA A 275 -9.74 17.08 -16.73
C ALA A 275 -9.05 17.32 -18.09
N VAL A 276 -9.70 18.09 -18.98
CA VAL A 276 -9.14 18.47 -20.29
C VAL A 276 -7.86 19.27 -20.10
N GLU A 277 -7.83 20.25 -19.19
CA GLU A 277 -6.65 21.05 -18.93
C GLU A 277 -5.47 20.18 -18.48
N ILE A 278 -5.71 19.19 -17.60
CA ILE A 278 -4.68 18.27 -17.10
C ILE A 278 -4.09 17.45 -18.24
N VAL A 279 -4.92 16.80 -19.07
CA VAL A 279 -4.44 15.95 -20.18
C VAL A 279 -3.90 16.75 -21.36
N SER A 280 -4.37 17.98 -21.57
CA SER A 280 -3.94 18.83 -22.69
C SER A 280 -2.50 19.31 -22.54
N LYS A 281 -2.00 19.41 -21.30
CA LYS A 281 -0.64 19.89 -21.04
C LYS A 281 0.41 18.86 -21.48
N PHE A 282 0.14 17.56 -21.29
CA PHE A 282 1.10 16.50 -21.56
C PHE A 282 0.39 15.16 -21.85
N GLY A 283 0.55 14.64 -23.07
CA GLY A 283 0.05 13.30 -23.45
C GLY A 283 1.04 12.18 -23.16
N GLU A 284 0.74 10.97 -23.64
CA GLU A 284 1.58 9.76 -23.49
C GLU A 284 3.02 9.95 -24.02
N GLU A 285 3.25 10.92 -24.88
CA GLU A 285 4.57 11.22 -25.42
C GLU A 285 5.48 11.99 -24.47
N LEU A 286 4.97 12.48 -23.33
CA LEU A 286 5.74 13.29 -22.37
C LEU A 286 7.03 12.60 -21.96
N VAL A 287 6.94 11.34 -21.52
CA VAL A 287 8.10 10.57 -21.06
C VAL A 287 9.11 10.41 -22.18
N LYS A 288 8.67 10.05 -23.39
CA LYS A 288 9.55 9.89 -24.57
C LYS A 288 10.21 11.20 -25.00
N ARG A 289 9.48 12.31 -24.95
CA ARG A 289 10.03 13.64 -25.24
C ARG A 289 11.04 14.07 -24.19
N TRP A 290 10.78 13.76 -22.92
CA TRP A 290 11.73 13.99 -21.84
C TRP A 290 13.00 13.17 -22.03
N GLU A 291 12.90 11.87 -22.30
CA GLU A 291 14.06 11.00 -22.54
C GLU A 291 14.92 11.50 -23.71
N ALA A 292 14.28 11.98 -24.78
CA ALA A 292 15.00 12.60 -25.90
C ALA A 292 15.70 13.91 -25.49
N LEU A 293 15.02 14.77 -24.72
CA LEU A 293 15.59 16.02 -24.21
C LEU A 293 16.77 15.77 -23.25
N GLU A 294 16.62 14.80 -22.34
CA GLU A 294 17.65 14.38 -21.39
C GLU A 294 18.87 13.81 -22.11
N SER A 295 18.66 12.97 -23.13
CA SER A 295 19.75 12.44 -23.96
C SER A 295 20.50 13.56 -24.71
N LEU A 296 19.77 14.55 -25.23
CA LEU A 296 20.37 15.73 -25.87
C LEU A 296 21.15 16.58 -24.85
N ALA A 297 20.60 16.79 -23.65
CA ALA A 297 21.27 17.52 -22.58
C ALA A 297 22.53 16.80 -22.09
N GLU A 298 22.48 15.47 -21.93
CA GLU A 298 23.63 14.66 -21.54
C GLU A 298 24.76 14.73 -22.57
N ARG A 299 24.41 14.78 -23.87
CA ARG A 299 25.37 14.98 -24.94
C ARG A 299 25.90 16.41 -25.00
N ALA A 300 25.03 17.39 -24.77
CA ALA A 300 25.41 18.80 -24.72
C ALA A 300 26.40 19.05 -23.58
N ALA A 301 26.22 18.39 -22.43
CA ALA A 301 27.10 18.45 -21.26
C ALA A 301 28.56 18.02 -21.53
N GLU A 302 28.88 17.48 -22.71
CA GLU A 302 30.24 17.16 -23.14
C GLU A 302 30.90 18.30 -23.93
N LEU A 303 30.13 19.30 -24.33
CA LEU A 303 30.63 20.46 -25.04
C LEU A 303 31.34 21.40 -24.05
N PRO A 304 32.45 22.04 -24.49
CA PRO A 304 33.02 23.13 -23.73
C PRO A 304 32.01 24.30 -23.63
N ASP A 305 32.05 25.02 -22.52
CA ASP A 305 31.34 26.29 -22.29
C ASP A 305 29.80 26.22 -22.23
N ILE A 306 29.24 25.17 -21.63
CA ILE A 306 27.81 25.20 -21.24
C ILE A 306 27.57 26.24 -20.15
N SER A 307 26.59 27.10 -20.38
CA SER A 307 26.17 28.12 -19.42
C SER A 307 25.36 27.51 -18.26
N ASP A 308 25.53 28.04 -17.06
CA ASP A 308 24.68 27.73 -15.90
C ASP A 308 23.19 27.99 -16.16
N GLU A 309 22.87 28.97 -17.02
CA GLU A 309 21.49 29.23 -17.43
C GLU A 309 20.86 28.05 -18.17
N PHE A 310 21.64 27.35 -19.01
CA PHE A 310 21.17 26.17 -19.74
C PHE A 310 20.87 25.02 -18.77
N ALA A 311 21.79 24.75 -17.84
CA ALA A 311 21.60 23.79 -16.75
C ALA A 311 20.32 24.12 -15.95
N TYR A 312 20.18 25.40 -15.55
CA TYR A 312 19.02 25.87 -14.80
C TYR A 312 17.71 25.65 -15.57
N ARG A 313 17.68 25.99 -16.86
CA ARG A 313 16.50 25.75 -17.71
C ARG A 313 16.20 24.26 -17.83
N PHE A 314 17.21 23.42 -18.02
CA PHE A 314 17.05 21.96 -18.10
C PHE A 314 16.41 21.38 -16.83
N ILE A 315 16.95 21.68 -15.64
CA ILE A 315 16.42 21.12 -14.39
C ILE A 315 15.04 21.70 -14.04
N ARG A 316 14.73 22.92 -14.48
CA ARG A 316 13.38 23.49 -14.38
C ARG A 316 12.37 22.81 -15.31
N CYS A 317 12.79 22.39 -16.50
CA CYS A 317 11.99 21.52 -17.37
C CYS A 317 11.77 20.16 -16.71
N ALA A 318 12.80 19.58 -16.09
CA ALA A 318 12.71 18.33 -15.34
C ALA A 318 11.65 18.40 -14.23
N GLU A 319 11.67 19.49 -13.44
CA GLU A 319 10.65 19.77 -12.41
C GLU A 319 9.24 19.81 -12.98
N LEU A 320 9.06 20.46 -14.14
CA LEU A 320 7.75 20.57 -14.77
C LEU A 320 7.25 19.19 -15.21
N VAL A 321 8.05 18.44 -15.97
CA VAL A 321 7.74 17.07 -16.41
C VAL A 321 7.40 16.18 -15.21
N GLY A 322 8.16 16.34 -14.12
CA GLY A 322 7.98 15.59 -12.90
C GLY A 322 6.66 15.73 -12.17
N ASN A 323 5.95 16.83 -12.39
CA ASN A 323 4.60 17.02 -11.85
C ASN A 323 3.55 16.23 -12.63
N PHE A 324 3.88 15.74 -13.82
CA PHE A 324 2.97 15.06 -14.75
C PHE A 324 3.40 13.61 -15.02
N VAL A 325 4.36 13.06 -14.25
CA VAL A 325 4.73 11.63 -14.35
C VAL A 325 4.62 10.99 -12.98
N SER A 326 3.73 10.00 -12.87
CA SER A 326 3.52 9.25 -11.64
C SER A 326 4.73 8.35 -11.35
N ARG A 327 5.20 8.39 -10.10
CA ARG A 327 6.27 7.54 -9.55
C ARG A 327 7.64 7.70 -10.24
N GLU A 328 8.70 7.20 -9.59
CA GLU A 328 10.07 7.16 -10.16
C GLU A 328 10.25 5.99 -11.16
N LYS A 329 9.27 5.08 -11.29
CA LYS A 329 9.33 3.95 -12.22
C LYS A 329 9.25 4.38 -13.69
N HIS A 330 8.58 5.50 -13.96
CA HIS A 330 8.32 5.99 -15.32
C HIS A 330 9.22 7.18 -15.69
N TRP A 331 9.99 7.71 -14.74
CA TRP A 331 10.92 8.82 -14.96
C TRP A 331 12.04 8.84 -13.90
N ASP A 332 13.29 8.81 -14.36
CA ASP A 332 14.47 8.83 -13.51
C ASP A 332 14.89 10.25 -13.13
N ARG A 333 14.35 10.72 -12.00
CA ARG A 333 14.72 12.00 -11.36
C ARG A 333 16.20 12.09 -10.99
N SER A 334 16.84 10.95 -10.71
CA SER A 334 18.26 10.90 -10.32
C SER A 334 19.16 11.08 -11.55
N ASN A 335 18.73 10.55 -12.70
CA ASN A 335 19.39 10.80 -13.99
C ASN A 335 19.34 12.30 -14.34
N ALA A 336 18.17 12.94 -14.21
CA ALA A 336 18.02 14.36 -14.45
C ALA A 336 18.97 15.20 -13.57
N ALA A 337 19.03 14.88 -12.27
CA ALA A 337 19.95 15.54 -11.33
C ALA A 337 21.43 15.34 -11.71
N ARG A 338 21.79 14.14 -12.18
CA ARG A 338 23.15 13.83 -12.66
C ARG A 338 23.51 14.62 -13.91
N VAL A 339 22.60 14.67 -14.90
CA VAL A 339 22.81 15.39 -16.16
C VAL A 339 22.95 16.89 -15.87
N ASP A 340 22.14 17.45 -14.96
CA ASP A 340 22.29 18.81 -14.50
C ASP A 340 23.64 19.06 -13.83
N ALA A 341 24.12 18.13 -12.99
CA ALA A 341 25.43 18.23 -12.36
C ALA A 341 26.58 18.15 -13.37
N LYS A 342 26.43 17.37 -14.46
CA LYS A 342 27.40 17.31 -15.57
C LYS A 342 27.50 18.64 -16.31
N MET A 343 26.39 19.39 -16.39
CA MET A 343 26.36 20.73 -17.00
C MET A 343 26.84 21.81 -16.03
N SER A 344 26.34 21.82 -14.79
CA SER A 344 26.67 22.79 -13.75
C SER A 344 26.44 22.19 -12.35
N PRO A 345 27.50 21.80 -11.63
CA PRO A 345 27.41 21.29 -10.26
C PRO A 345 26.68 22.23 -9.30
N ALA A 346 26.92 23.54 -9.43
CA ALA A 346 26.31 24.55 -8.56
C ALA A 346 24.79 24.62 -8.76
N THR A 347 24.35 24.59 -10.02
CA THR A 347 22.92 24.60 -10.37
C THR A 347 22.23 23.34 -9.88
N ALA A 348 22.85 22.17 -10.03
CA ALA A 348 22.29 20.91 -9.59
C ALA A 348 22.08 20.83 -8.08
N LEU A 349 23.08 21.26 -7.30
CA LEU A 349 22.97 21.32 -5.83
C LEU A 349 21.87 22.30 -5.39
N ALA A 350 21.80 23.48 -6.02
CA ALA A 350 20.75 24.45 -5.74
C ALA A 350 19.36 23.92 -6.10
N ALA A 351 19.23 23.21 -7.22
CA ALA A 351 17.98 22.62 -7.65
C ALA A 351 17.51 21.51 -6.70
N ILE A 352 18.38 20.58 -6.31
CA ILE A 352 18.02 19.51 -5.38
C ILE A 352 17.71 20.03 -3.98
N SER A 353 18.36 21.09 -3.51
CA SER A 353 17.92 21.78 -2.30
C SER A 353 16.48 22.30 -2.42
N ARG A 354 16.11 22.91 -3.56
CA ARG A 354 14.72 23.35 -3.80
C ARG A 354 13.75 22.18 -3.91
N TRP A 355 14.17 21.05 -4.49
CA TRP A 355 13.33 19.85 -4.61
C TRP A 355 13.04 19.26 -3.23
N ARG A 356 14.02 19.27 -2.33
CA ARG A 356 13.82 18.87 -0.92
C ARG A 356 12.71 19.69 -0.26
N ASP A 357 12.81 21.02 -0.36
CA ASP A 357 11.88 21.92 0.31
C ASP A 357 10.47 21.85 -0.30
N ARG A 358 10.35 21.42 -1.56
CA ARG A 358 9.09 21.23 -2.28
C ARG A 358 8.57 19.79 -2.27
N ILE A 359 9.30 18.86 -1.64
CA ILE A 359 8.97 17.43 -1.59
C ILE A 359 8.83 16.84 -3.00
N VAL A 360 9.81 17.12 -3.87
CA VAL A 360 9.87 16.61 -5.24
C VAL A 360 10.82 15.41 -5.30
N GLY A 361 10.28 14.24 -5.64
CA GLY A 361 11.07 13.00 -5.75
C GLY A 361 11.63 12.52 -4.41
N ARG A 362 12.57 11.57 -4.46
CA ARG A 362 13.27 11.06 -3.28
C ARG A 362 14.65 11.70 -3.09
N TYR A 363 14.67 12.86 -2.43
CA TYR A 363 15.86 13.71 -2.23
C TYR A 363 17.20 12.96 -2.07
N GLN A 364 17.24 11.95 -1.21
CA GLN A 364 18.45 11.19 -0.90
C GLN A 364 19.04 10.47 -2.14
N TYR A 365 18.20 9.98 -3.04
CA TYR A 365 18.65 9.33 -4.28
C TYR A 365 19.19 10.35 -5.27
N GLN A 366 18.52 11.50 -5.42
CA GLN A 366 18.98 12.53 -6.35
C GLN A 366 20.28 13.18 -5.88
N VAL A 367 20.41 13.49 -4.59
CA VAL A 367 21.65 14.08 -4.05
C VAL A 367 22.82 13.09 -4.11
N LEU A 368 22.55 11.78 -3.93
CA LEU A 368 23.56 10.74 -4.12
C LEU A 368 24.05 10.66 -5.57
N ALA A 369 23.14 10.75 -6.55
CA ALA A 369 23.50 10.73 -7.96
C ALA A 369 24.41 11.90 -8.35
N ILE A 370 24.14 13.10 -7.82
CA ILE A 370 25.02 14.27 -7.96
C ILE A 370 26.38 13.98 -7.32
N ILE A 371 26.42 13.57 -6.05
CA ILE A 371 27.68 13.39 -5.32
C ILE A 371 28.56 12.31 -5.97
N LYS A 372 27.98 11.18 -6.38
CA LYS A 372 28.71 10.14 -7.14
C LYS A 372 29.33 10.72 -8.42
N HIS A 373 28.58 11.53 -9.17
CA HIS A 373 29.09 12.18 -10.37
C HIS A 373 30.26 13.13 -10.07
N LEU A 374 30.15 13.97 -9.04
CA LEU A 374 31.21 14.91 -8.66
C LEU A 374 32.50 14.18 -8.25
N VAL A 375 32.40 13.06 -7.54
CA VAL A 375 33.55 12.21 -7.17
C VAL A 375 34.17 11.55 -8.40
N GLN A 376 33.35 10.95 -9.27
CA GLN A 376 33.83 10.24 -10.47
C GLN A 376 34.57 11.16 -11.46
N ASN A 377 34.24 12.46 -11.46
CA ASN A 377 34.85 13.48 -12.30
C ASN A 377 35.88 14.34 -11.56
N ASN A 378 36.29 13.93 -10.35
CA ASN A 378 37.31 14.62 -9.53
C ASN A 378 36.99 16.10 -9.21
N LEU A 379 35.70 16.46 -9.15
CA LEU A 379 35.26 17.81 -8.80
C LEU A 379 35.23 18.04 -7.28
N ILE A 380 35.09 16.96 -6.50
CA ILE A 380 35.23 16.95 -5.05
C ILE A 380 36.09 15.76 -4.63
N SER A 381 36.75 15.85 -3.46
CA SER A 381 37.49 14.71 -2.93
C SER A 381 36.54 13.62 -2.41
N PRO A 382 36.91 12.33 -2.52
CA PRO A 382 36.11 11.24 -1.96
C PRO A 382 35.87 11.36 -0.45
N LEU A 383 36.85 11.86 0.32
CA LEU A 383 36.67 12.18 1.74
C LEU A 383 35.61 13.27 1.97
N CYS A 384 35.56 14.31 1.13
CA CYS A 384 34.53 15.35 1.21
C CYS A 384 33.14 14.80 0.84
N ALA A 385 33.06 13.91 -0.15
CA ALA A 385 31.81 13.24 -0.49
C ALA A 385 31.35 12.30 0.63
N TRP A 386 32.29 11.59 1.24
CA TRP A 386 32.03 10.71 2.38
C TRP A 386 31.56 11.48 3.62
N SER A 387 32.04 12.70 3.87
CA SER A 387 31.53 13.50 4.99
C SER A 387 30.07 13.97 4.80
N LEU A 388 29.50 13.81 3.60
CA LEU A 388 28.09 14.07 3.33
C LEU A 388 27.18 12.86 3.61
N THR A 389 27.72 11.74 4.12
CA THR A 389 26.96 10.52 4.41
C THR A 389 25.73 10.75 5.28
N HIS A 390 25.83 11.68 6.24
CA HIS A 390 24.71 12.04 7.13
C HIS A 390 23.48 12.64 6.42
N PHE A 391 23.56 12.95 5.12
CA PHE A 391 22.40 13.40 4.34
C PHE A 391 21.62 12.24 3.66
N PHE A 392 22.08 10.99 3.77
CA PHE A 392 21.44 9.82 3.15
C PHE A 392 20.81 8.87 4.19
N SER A 393 20.09 7.86 3.71
CA SER A 393 19.64 6.72 4.53
C SER A 393 20.62 5.56 4.47
N GLU A 394 20.55 4.70 5.48
CA GLU A 394 21.24 3.39 5.64
C GLU A 394 21.47 2.63 4.33
N ARG A 395 20.43 2.58 3.49
CA ARG A 395 20.44 1.80 2.24
C ARG A 395 21.32 2.36 1.15
N LEU A 396 21.80 3.59 1.29
CA LEU A 396 22.54 4.34 0.27
C LEU A 396 24.02 4.51 0.61
N TYR A 397 24.44 4.16 1.83
CA TYR A 397 25.84 4.35 2.25
C TYR A 397 26.81 3.42 1.55
N GLY A 398 26.46 2.13 1.37
CA GLY A 398 27.32 1.18 0.70
C GLY A 398 27.67 1.64 -0.71
N ASP A 399 26.64 2.05 -1.45
CA ASP A 399 26.73 2.63 -2.78
C ASP A 399 27.69 3.83 -2.89
N LEU A 400 27.73 4.70 -1.89
CA LEU A 400 28.66 5.84 -1.84
C LEU A 400 30.06 5.41 -1.41
N ALA A 401 30.16 4.51 -0.43
CA ALA A 401 31.43 4.01 0.11
C ALA A 401 32.27 3.37 -1.00
N LEU A 402 31.65 2.54 -1.84
CA LEU A 402 32.32 1.89 -2.98
C LEU A 402 32.96 2.92 -3.91
N VAL A 403 32.16 3.89 -4.38
CA VAL A 403 32.63 4.96 -5.28
C VAL A 403 33.75 5.78 -4.63
N CYS A 404 33.62 6.10 -3.34
CA CYS A 404 34.62 6.89 -2.64
C CYS A 404 35.94 6.10 -2.41
N ILE A 405 35.87 4.83 -2.03
CA ILE A 405 37.05 3.98 -1.83
C ILE A 405 37.79 3.75 -3.16
N GLU A 406 37.06 3.50 -4.24
CA GLU A 406 37.68 3.32 -5.56
C GLU A 406 38.48 4.55 -6.00
N ARG A 407 37.90 5.74 -5.80
CA ARG A 407 38.47 7.02 -6.29
C ARG A 407 39.43 7.72 -5.33
N GLU A 408 39.49 7.32 -4.07
CA GLU A 408 40.37 7.97 -3.09
C GLU A 408 41.85 7.73 -3.44
N PRO A 409 42.69 8.77 -3.61
CA PRO A 409 44.07 8.59 -4.04
C PRO A 409 44.96 7.91 -2.99
N THR A 410 44.64 8.07 -1.70
CA THR A 410 45.50 7.60 -0.62
C THR A 410 44.99 6.31 0.02
N LYS A 411 45.89 5.36 0.27
CA LYS A 411 45.52 4.13 1.02
C LYS A 411 44.97 4.45 2.42
N ALA A 412 45.52 5.49 3.07
CA ALA A 412 45.03 5.96 4.36
C ALA A 412 43.59 6.49 4.29
N GLY A 413 43.25 7.27 3.25
CA GLY A 413 41.89 7.75 3.02
C GLY A 413 40.91 6.61 2.72
N LYS A 414 41.31 5.66 1.85
CA LYS A 414 40.53 4.44 1.57
C LYS A 414 40.20 3.66 2.84
N GLN A 415 41.21 3.47 3.70
CA GLN A 415 41.06 2.79 4.98
C GLN A 415 40.15 3.56 5.94
N ALA A 416 40.23 4.89 5.98
CA ALA A 416 39.36 5.71 6.82
C ALA A 416 37.90 5.60 6.41
N ILE A 417 37.60 5.69 5.11
CA ILE A 417 36.24 5.53 4.55
C ILE A 417 35.72 4.12 4.87
N LEU A 418 36.52 3.08 4.66
CA LEU A 418 36.13 1.71 4.97
C LEU A 418 35.78 1.53 6.45
N ASN A 419 36.63 2.04 7.34
CA ASN A 419 36.42 1.90 8.78
C ASN A 419 35.12 2.56 9.25
N ASP A 420 34.85 3.75 8.72
CA ASP A 420 33.64 4.50 9.06
C ASP A 420 32.39 3.84 8.46
N ALA A 421 32.46 3.38 7.20
CA ALA A 421 31.36 2.65 6.55
C ALA A 421 30.97 1.39 7.31
N VAL A 422 31.96 0.60 7.75
CA VAL A 422 31.71 -0.60 8.56
C VAL A 422 31.06 -0.24 9.89
N LYS A 423 31.56 0.79 10.58
CA LYS A 423 31.00 1.24 11.85
C LYS A 423 29.53 1.65 11.71
N ILE A 424 29.18 2.36 10.63
CA ILE A 424 27.79 2.74 10.36
C ILE A 424 26.93 1.49 10.15
N LEU A 425 27.40 0.51 9.37
CA LEU A 425 26.69 -0.76 9.14
C LEU A 425 26.52 -1.61 10.41
N GLU A 426 27.50 -1.59 11.32
CA GLU A 426 27.41 -2.27 12.62
C GLU A 426 26.35 -1.64 13.53
N VAL A 427 26.15 -0.31 13.45
CA VAL A 427 25.22 0.44 14.32
C VAL A 427 23.80 0.45 13.74
N GLU A 428 23.66 0.76 12.45
CA GLU A 428 22.36 0.97 11.81
C GLU A 428 21.82 -0.31 11.14
N GLY A 429 22.67 -1.32 10.96
CA GLY A 429 22.33 -2.59 10.34
C GLY A 429 22.86 -2.72 8.91
N ALA A 430 23.12 -3.96 8.50
CA ALA A 430 23.76 -4.27 7.22
C ALA A 430 22.87 -5.15 6.33
N HIS A 431 22.98 -4.98 5.01
CA HIS A 431 22.40 -5.89 4.04
C HIS A 431 23.51 -6.73 3.39
N GLN A 432 23.32 -8.04 3.27
CA GLN A 432 24.35 -8.98 2.80
C GLN A 432 25.06 -8.53 1.53
N LYS A 433 24.28 -8.11 0.52
CA LYS A 433 24.82 -7.60 -0.75
C LYS A 433 25.87 -6.50 -0.54
N TYR A 434 25.63 -5.54 0.33
CA TYR A 434 26.56 -4.43 0.56
C TYR A 434 27.82 -4.87 1.30
N VAL A 435 27.69 -5.81 2.24
CA VAL A 435 28.83 -6.40 2.93
C VAL A 435 29.72 -7.16 1.95
N ASP A 436 29.12 -7.91 1.02
CA ASP A 436 29.84 -8.60 -0.04
C ASP A 436 30.57 -7.62 -0.98
N ASP A 437 29.88 -6.56 -1.45
CA ASP A 437 30.47 -5.56 -2.34
C ASP A 437 31.63 -4.80 -1.65
N LEU A 438 31.48 -4.46 -0.36
CA LEU A 438 32.55 -3.84 0.44
C LEU A 438 33.73 -4.77 0.66
N ARG A 439 33.49 -6.07 0.91
CA ARG A 439 34.56 -7.07 1.04
C ARG A 439 35.37 -7.20 -0.25
N ILE A 440 34.70 -7.28 -1.40
CA ILE A 440 35.36 -7.35 -2.70
C ILE A 440 36.24 -6.11 -2.90
N THR A 441 35.68 -4.92 -2.68
CA THR A 441 36.40 -3.64 -2.82
C THR A 441 37.57 -3.52 -1.85
N ALA A 442 37.39 -3.92 -0.59
CA ALA A 442 38.46 -3.93 0.41
C ALA A 442 39.60 -4.87 0.01
N SER A 443 39.28 -6.05 -0.55
CA SER A 443 40.27 -7.01 -1.04
C SER A 443 41.08 -6.48 -2.23
N GLU A 444 40.42 -5.80 -3.18
CA GLU A 444 41.05 -5.20 -4.36
C GLU A 444 42.08 -4.14 -3.97
N PHE A 445 41.78 -3.32 -2.94
CA PHE A 445 42.67 -2.27 -2.47
C PHE A 445 43.55 -2.66 -1.28
N HIS A 446 43.59 -3.95 -0.92
CA HIS A 446 44.37 -4.48 0.21
C HIS A 446 44.13 -3.72 1.52
N LEU A 447 42.85 -3.49 1.84
CA LEU A 447 42.35 -2.88 3.06
C LEU A 447 41.90 -3.96 4.05
N SER A 448 41.97 -3.67 5.35
CA SER A 448 41.60 -4.63 6.40
C SER A 448 40.72 -3.96 7.45
N ASN A 449 39.63 -4.61 7.85
CA ASN A 449 38.79 -4.16 8.95
C ASN A 449 38.14 -5.39 9.61
N ASP A 450 38.36 -5.56 10.92
CA ASP A 450 37.87 -6.73 11.66
C ASP A 450 36.33 -6.76 11.76
N GLY A 451 35.70 -5.60 11.86
CA GLY A 451 34.23 -5.47 11.85
C GLY A 451 33.62 -5.95 10.53
N LEU A 452 34.27 -5.68 9.39
CA LEU A 452 33.83 -6.20 8.10
C LEU A 452 33.91 -7.73 8.05
N THR A 453 34.98 -8.31 8.59
CA THR A 453 35.14 -9.77 8.69
C THR A 453 34.01 -10.37 9.56
N ASN A 454 33.72 -9.76 10.71
CA ASN A 454 32.64 -10.21 11.59
C ASN A 454 31.26 -10.14 10.89
N LEU A 455 30.99 -9.08 10.12
CA LEU A 455 29.76 -8.95 9.34
C LEU A 455 29.66 -10.02 8.25
N VAL A 456 30.76 -10.33 7.56
CA VAL A 456 30.82 -11.38 6.55
C VAL A 456 30.54 -12.74 7.18
N ASP A 457 31.16 -13.05 8.31
CA ASP A 457 31.00 -14.31 9.03
C ASP A 457 29.56 -14.46 9.55
N PHE A 458 28.97 -13.39 10.08
CA PHE A 458 27.56 -13.35 10.50
C PHE A 458 26.60 -13.73 9.36
N PHE A 459 26.80 -13.19 8.17
CA PHE A 459 25.98 -13.53 6.99
C PHE A 459 26.32 -14.90 6.37
N ALA A 460 27.47 -15.49 6.71
CA ALA A 460 27.82 -16.85 6.32
C ALA A 460 27.14 -17.88 7.23
N THR A 461 27.10 -17.65 8.55
CA THR A 461 26.36 -18.51 9.51
C THR A 461 24.85 -18.46 9.30
N ASP A 462 24.30 -17.29 8.94
CA ASP A 462 22.87 -17.14 8.61
C ASP A 462 22.46 -17.92 7.33
N LYS A 463 23.42 -18.28 6.46
CA LYS A 463 23.18 -19.18 5.31
C LYS A 463 23.20 -20.65 5.68
N GLU A 464 23.98 -21.05 6.68
CA GLU A 464 24.03 -22.45 7.16
C GLU A 464 22.76 -22.81 7.95
N GLU A 465 22.21 -21.87 8.73
CA GLU A 465 20.91 -22.08 9.40
C GLU A 465 19.72 -22.12 8.42
N LYS A 466 19.77 -21.34 7.32
CA LYS A 466 18.74 -21.35 6.26
C LYS A 466 18.83 -22.53 5.29
N ALA A 467 19.95 -23.26 5.28
CA ALA A 467 20.09 -24.47 4.46
C ALA A 467 19.34 -25.67 5.05
N ASP A 468 19.08 -25.67 6.36
CA ASP A 468 18.29 -26.70 7.05
C ASP A 468 16.81 -26.27 7.30
N ASP A 469 16.47 -25.03 6.96
CA ASP A 469 15.13 -24.47 7.12
C ASP A 469 14.55 -24.03 5.75
N GLN A 470 14.04 -25.00 4.98
CA GLN A 470 13.10 -24.73 3.87
C GLN A 470 11.68 -24.37 4.38
N GLY A 471 11.60 -23.70 5.53
CA GLY A 471 10.39 -23.13 6.10
C GLY A 471 10.38 -21.62 5.89
N HIS A 472 9.30 -21.10 5.30
CA HIS A 472 9.07 -19.66 5.17
C HIS A 472 9.23 -18.95 6.52
N HIS A 473 10.25 -18.11 6.67
CA HIS A 473 10.37 -17.20 7.81
C HIS A 473 9.26 -16.15 7.77
N TYR A 474 8.13 -16.46 8.42
CA TYR A 474 7.42 -15.45 9.16
C TYR A 474 8.36 -14.95 10.26
N PHE A 475 8.49 -13.64 10.41
CA PHE A 475 9.08 -13.02 11.60
C PHE A 475 8.58 -13.79 12.83
N LYS A 476 9.48 -14.46 13.56
CA LYS A 476 9.16 -15.07 14.86
C LYS A 476 8.48 -13.97 15.67
N LYS A 477 7.18 -14.13 15.92
CA LYS A 477 6.46 -13.27 16.85
C LYS A 477 7.26 -13.26 18.15
N ARG A 478 7.63 -12.06 18.61
CA ARG A 478 8.06 -11.88 19.99
C ARG A 478 7.03 -12.58 20.86
N ASN A 479 7.50 -13.48 21.72
CA ASN A 479 6.65 -14.13 22.69
C ASN A 479 6.26 -13.02 23.69
N ASP A 480 5.07 -12.45 23.57
CA ASP A 480 4.58 -11.35 24.42
C ASP A 480 4.26 -11.80 25.87
N GLN A 481 4.77 -12.97 26.28
CA GLN A 481 4.80 -13.33 27.69
C GLN A 481 5.93 -12.53 28.34
N PRO A 482 5.68 -11.88 29.50
CA PRO A 482 6.74 -11.22 30.26
C PRO A 482 7.81 -12.26 30.58
N ASP A 483 8.94 -12.15 29.88
CA ASP A 483 10.10 -12.97 30.16
C ASP A 483 10.67 -12.47 31.48
N ALA A 484 10.60 -13.34 32.49
CA ALA A 484 11.03 -13.07 33.85
C ALA A 484 12.50 -12.58 33.94
N GLY A 485 13.31 -12.84 32.90
CA GLY A 485 14.64 -12.27 32.77
C GLY A 485 14.65 -10.75 32.55
N TRP A 486 13.74 -10.24 31.73
CA TRP A 486 13.63 -8.80 31.46
C TRP A 486 13.05 -8.04 32.64
N ASP A 487 12.06 -8.61 33.32
CA ASP A 487 11.52 -8.01 34.55
C ASP A 487 12.63 -7.87 35.61
N PHE A 488 13.49 -8.87 35.77
CA PHE A 488 14.63 -8.78 36.69
C PHE A 488 15.63 -7.67 36.30
N LEU A 489 15.93 -7.53 35.01
CA LEU A 489 16.87 -6.51 34.52
C LEU A 489 16.36 -5.09 34.81
N PHE A 490 15.09 -4.83 34.52
CA PHE A 490 14.48 -3.49 34.62
C PHE A 490 13.87 -3.17 35.98
N ASN A 491 13.66 -4.17 36.86
CA ASN A 491 13.03 -3.93 38.16
C ASN A 491 13.85 -2.93 39.01
N GLY A 492 13.14 -1.87 39.44
CA GLY A 492 13.68 -0.81 40.28
C GLY A 492 14.67 0.13 39.58
N ILE A 493 14.71 0.16 38.24
CA ILE A 493 15.56 1.06 37.48
C ILE A 493 14.75 2.18 36.82
N GLN A 494 15.13 3.43 37.12
CA GLN A 494 14.67 4.61 36.39
C GLN A 494 15.55 4.85 35.16
N ILE A 495 15.10 4.32 34.02
CA ILE A 495 15.81 4.36 32.73
C ILE A 495 15.94 5.77 32.13
N ASP A 496 15.20 6.73 32.66
CA ASP A 496 15.25 8.16 32.31
C ASP A 496 16.33 8.93 33.08
N SER A 497 17.09 8.25 33.94
CA SER A 497 18.22 8.83 34.68
C SER A 497 19.56 8.21 34.27
N LEU A 498 20.61 9.04 34.20
CA LEU A 498 21.98 8.58 33.91
C LEU A 498 22.45 7.48 34.89
N HIS A 499 22.07 7.61 36.16
CA HIS A 499 22.36 6.62 37.19
C HIS A 499 21.64 5.28 36.93
N GLY A 500 20.36 5.32 36.53
CA GLY A 500 19.60 4.13 36.19
C GLY A 500 20.12 3.42 34.94
N LEU A 501 20.48 4.17 33.90
CA LEU A 501 21.11 3.63 32.69
C LEU A 501 22.45 2.96 32.99
N THR A 502 23.28 3.59 33.82
CA THR A 502 24.59 3.02 34.22
C THR A 502 24.42 1.72 35.01
N LYS A 503 23.41 1.66 35.89
CA LYS A 503 23.05 0.46 36.65
C LYS A 503 22.49 -0.66 35.76
N LEU A 504 21.71 -0.30 34.74
CA LEU A 504 21.19 -1.24 33.75
C LEU A 504 22.32 -1.85 32.91
N LEU A 505 23.24 -1.02 32.40
CA LEU A 505 24.43 -1.46 31.65
C LEU A 505 25.28 -2.45 32.45
N ASN A 506 25.49 -2.18 33.74
CA ASN A 506 26.21 -3.10 34.63
C ASN A 506 25.46 -4.43 34.86
N ARG A 507 24.12 -4.43 34.88
CA ARG A 507 23.35 -5.68 34.97
C ARG A 507 23.45 -6.48 33.68
N LEU A 508 23.34 -5.83 32.54
CA LEU A 508 23.44 -6.45 31.22
C LEU A 508 24.82 -7.08 30.98
N ASN A 509 25.89 -6.42 31.39
CA ASN A 509 27.26 -6.93 31.24
C ASN A 509 27.58 -8.14 32.13
N ASN A 510 26.76 -8.42 33.13
CA ASN A 510 26.93 -9.54 34.07
C ASN A 510 25.99 -10.72 33.79
N GLU A 511 25.12 -10.64 32.79
CA GLU A 511 24.27 -11.77 32.37
C GLU A 511 25.01 -12.72 31.41
N PRO A 512 24.69 -14.02 31.41
CA PRO A 512 25.29 -14.99 30.48
C PRO A 512 24.93 -14.64 29.04
N LYS A 513 25.94 -14.62 28.15
CA LYS A 513 25.76 -14.27 26.72
C LYS A 513 24.83 -15.20 25.95
N ASP A 514 24.60 -16.41 26.46
CA ASP A 514 23.82 -17.46 25.80
C ASP A 514 22.30 -17.26 25.89
N ARG A 515 21.84 -16.21 26.60
CA ARG A 515 20.41 -15.97 26.85
C ARG A 515 19.70 -15.18 25.74
N PHE A 516 20.45 -14.57 24.81
CA PHE A 516 19.92 -13.69 23.75
C PHE A 516 20.34 -14.13 22.33
N GLY A 517 20.83 -15.35 22.17
CA GLY A 517 21.12 -15.98 20.87
C GLY A 517 19.86 -16.35 20.11
#